data_AF-A0A1J3EQU9-F1
#
_entry.id   AF-A0A1J3EQU9-F1
#
_cell.length_a   1.000
_cell.length_b   1.000
_cell.length_c   1.000
_cell.angle_alpha   90.00
_cell.angle_beta   90.00
_cell.angle_gamma   90.00
#
_symmetry.space_group_name_H-M   'P 1'
#
loop_
_entity.id
_entity.type
_entity.pdbx_description
1 polymer ?
#
loop_
_entity_poly.entity_id
_entity_poly.type
_entity_poly.pdbx_seq_one_letter_code
_entity_poly.pdbx_strand_id
1 'polypeptide(L)'
;MDDDCMSFGDEEEEEDCDYSDDDDHEEAEAESDLIQSSSRKPTSQVITKESIVAAQKEKLVRVMELLVVKESQARTLLIYHQWDVDKLFDVFIKQGKDSLFEMAGLTVFDPSLMNSG
;
A
#
# COMPACT_ATOMS: atom_id res chain seq x y z
N MET A 1 -46.88 3.41 22.33
CA MET A 1 -46.51 3.59 20.91
C MET A 1 -45.02 3.51 20.92
N ASP A 2 -44.61 2.26 20.96
CA ASP A 2 -43.27 1.80 21.27
C ASP A 2 -42.75 1.41 19.89
N ASP A 3 -41.92 2.28 19.31
CA ASP A 3 -41.41 2.12 17.95
C ASP A 3 -40.35 1.02 17.99
N ASP A 4 -40.71 -0.10 17.39
CA ASP A 4 -39.94 -1.32 17.33
C ASP A 4 -38.59 -1.13 16.64
N CYS A 5 -37.58 -1.65 17.31
CA CYS A 5 -36.21 -1.90 16.89
C CYS A 5 -36.14 -2.41 15.44
N MET A 6 -35.70 -1.55 14.50
CA MET A 6 -35.30 -1.96 13.15
C MET A 6 -33.96 -2.72 13.24
N SER A 7 -34.05 -4.01 13.54
CA SER A 7 -32.97 -4.97 13.35
C SER A 7 -32.73 -5.12 11.85
N PHE A 8 -31.66 -4.51 11.32
CA PHE A 8 -31.18 -4.83 9.98
C PHE A 8 -30.80 -6.32 9.98
N GLY A 9 -31.57 -7.09 9.20
CA GLY A 9 -31.40 -8.51 9.04
C GLY A 9 -30.01 -8.81 8.52
N ASP A 10 -29.37 -9.71 9.24
CA ASP A 10 -28.30 -10.57 8.74
C ASP A 10 -28.90 -11.43 7.63
N GLU A 11 -28.70 -11.02 6.38
CA GLU A 11 -28.99 -11.82 5.19
C GLU A 11 -27.66 -12.20 4.56
N GLU A 12 -27.07 -13.27 5.11
CA GLU A 12 -26.04 -14.08 4.50
C GLU A 12 -26.61 -14.68 3.19
N GLU A 13 -26.48 -13.96 2.08
CA GLU A 13 -26.61 -14.55 0.75
C GLU A 13 -25.29 -15.25 0.41
N GLU A 14 -25.18 -16.49 0.88
CA GLU A 14 -24.22 -17.49 0.41
C GLU A 14 -24.45 -17.71 -1.10
N GLU A 15 -23.66 -17.03 -1.94
CA GLU A 15 -23.66 -17.24 -3.39
C GLU A 15 -22.99 -18.60 -3.69
N ASP A 16 -23.83 -19.64 -3.66
CA ASP A 16 -23.56 -21.01 -4.10
C ASP A 16 -23.22 -21.00 -5.60
N CYS A 17 -21.94 -20.78 -5.90
CA CYS A 17 -21.39 -20.80 -7.24
C CYS A 17 -21.08 -22.24 -7.65
N ASP A 18 -22.12 -22.97 -8.04
CA ASP A 18 -22.06 -24.27 -8.71
C ASP A 18 -21.43 -24.12 -10.11
N TYR A 19 -20.10 -24.17 -10.16
CA TYR A 19 -19.36 -24.36 -11.40
C TYR A 19 -19.41 -25.84 -11.76
N SER A 20 -20.46 -26.23 -12.49
CA SER A 20 -20.51 -27.50 -13.21
C SER A 20 -19.45 -27.49 -14.32
N ASP A 21 -18.25 -27.97 -14.01
CA ASP A 21 -17.18 -28.27 -14.98
C ASP A 21 -17.39 -29.70 -15.50
N ASP A 22 -18.26 -29.83 -16.50
CA ASP A 22 -18.35 -31.01 -17.35
C ASP A 22 -17.28 -30.87 -18.44
N ASP A 23 -16.09 -31.42 -18.19
CA ASP A 23 -15.08 -31.66 -19.23
C ASP A 23 -14.49 -33.06 -19.06
N ASP A 24 -15.21 -34.02 -19.67
CA ASP A 24 -14.75 -35.38 -19.95
C ASP A 24 -13.63 -35.30 -21.00
N HIS A 25 -12.38 -35.23 -20.55
CA HIS A 25 -11.22 -35.32 -21.44
C HIS A 25 -10.25 -36.43 -21.01
N GLU A 26 -10.26 -37.47 -21.84
CA GLU A 26 -9.49 -38.70 -21.74
C GLU A 26 -7.99 -38.51 -21.52
N GLU A 27 -7.45 -39.41 -20.70
CA GLU A 27 -6.05 -39.64 -20.38
C GLU A 27 -5.20 -39.89 -21.65
N ALA A 28 -4.32 -38.95 -21.98
CA ALA A 28 -3.25 -39.15 -22.95
C ALA A 28 -1.89 -39.02 -22.24
N GLU A 29 -1.39 -40.17 -21.77
CA GLU A 29 0.01 -40.38 -21.37
C GLU A 29 0.95 -40.01 -22.53
N ALA A 30 1.49 -38.80 -22.51
CA ALA A 30 2.57 -38.37 -23.39
C ALA A 30 3.88 -38.40 -22.62
N GLU A 31 4.57 -39.54 -22.74
CA GLU A 31 5.92 -39.75 -22.27
C GLU A 31 6.89 -38.69 -22.81
N SER A 32 7.69 -38.16 -21.88
CA SER A 32 9.10 -37.80 -22.02
C SER A 32 9.56 -37.09 -23.30
N ASP A 33 9.95 -35.81 -23.18
CA ASP A 33 11.23 -35.38 -23.74
C ASP A 33 11.78 -34.09 -23.10
N LEU A 34 12.90 -34.27 -22.39
CA LEU A 34 14.06 -33.39 -22.33
C LEU A 34 13.87 -31.94 -22.82
N ILE A 35 13.48 -31.04 -21.92
CA ILE A 35 13.91 -29.64 -22.00
C ILE A 35 14.73 -29.33 -20.76
N GLN A 36 16.03 -29.52 -20.91
CA GLN A 36 17.08 -28.89 -20.12
C GLN A 36 16.88 -27.37 -20.19
N SER A 37 16.00 -26.85 -19.33
CA SER A 37 15.74 -25.42 -19.24
C SER A 37 16.98 -24.76 -18.63
N SER A 38 17.55 -23.85 -19.41
CA SER A 38 18.66 -22.97 -19.06
C SER A 38 18.63 -22.57 -17.59
N SER A 39 19.76 -22.76 -16.87
CA SER A 39 19.98 -22.31 -15.49
C SER A 39 19.97 -20.78 -15.42
N ARG A 40 18.81 -20.18 -15.62
CA ARG A 40 18.59 -18.75 -15.48
C ARG A 40 18.30 -18.49 -14.01
N LYS A 41 19.16 -17.70 -13.37
CA LYS A 41 18.95 -17.23 -11.99
C LYS A 41 17.55 -16.60 -11.90
N PRO A 42 16.78 -16.89 -10.84
CA PRO A 42 15.47 -16.29 -10.66
C PRO A 42 15.61 -14.77 -10.70
N THR A 43 14.81 -14.13 -11.55
CA THR A 43 14.79 -12.67 -11.74
C THR A 43 13.81 -11.98 -10.82
N SER A 44 13.04 -12.73 -10.04
CA SER A 44 12.06 -12.24 -9.08
C SER A 44 12.40 -12.75 -7.67
N GLN A 45 12.08 -11.93 -6.68
CA GLN A 45 12.24 -12.27 -5.26
C GLN A 45 10.89 -12.10 -4.56
N VAL A 46 10.48 -13.10 -3.79
CA VAL A 46 9.30 -13.01 -2.92
C VAL A 46 9.69 -12.19 -1.69
N ILE A 47 8.91 -11.15 -1.41
CA ILE A 47 9.09 -10.29 -0.25
C ILE A 47 7.95 -10.50 0.73
N THR A 48 8.26 -10.35 2.01
CA THR A 48 7.27 -10.48 3.08
C THR A 48 6.74 -9.10 3.50
N LYS A 49 5.56 -9.10 4.13
CA LYS A 49 4.93 -7.86 4.61
C LYS A 49 5.84 -7.12 5.59
N GLU A 50 6.50 -7.83 6.49
CA GLU A 50 7.43 -7.26 7.46
C GLU A 50 8.64 -6.60 6.80
N SER A 51 9.19 -7.19 5.73
CA SER A 51 10.28 -6.58 4.96
C SER A 51 9.85 -5.25 4.33
N ILE A 52 8.63 -5.18 3.80
CA ILE A 52 8.08 -3.95 3.22
C ILE A 52 7.92 -2.87 4.31
N VAL A 53 7.32 -3.24 5.44
CA VAL A 53 7.08 -2.31 6.56
C VAL A 53 8.40 -1.81 7.15
N ALA A 54 9.41 -2.67 7.28
CA ALA A 54 10.73 -2.27 7.77
C ALA A 54 11.38 -1.24 6.84
N ALA A 55 11.37 -1.50 5.52
CA ALA A 55 11.93 -0.58 4.53
C ALA A 55 11.20 0.79 4.50
N GLN A 56 9.87 0.77 4.63
CA GLN A 56 9.08 2.00 4.71
C GLN A 56 9.38 2.79 6.00
N LYS A 57 9.49 2.10 7.15
CA LYS A 57 9.82 2.74 8.43
C LYS A 57 11.19 3.41 8.42
N GLU A 58 12.20 2.77 7.83
CA GLU A 58 13.54 3.36 7.72
C GLU A 58 13.50 4.69 6.96
N LYS A 59 12.83 4.73 5.80
CA LYS A 59 12.66 5.96 5.02
C LYS A 59 11.88 7.02 5.77
N LEU A 60 10.84 6.61 6.50
CA LEU A 60 10.00 7.51 7.28
C LEU A 60 10.76 8.16 8.45
N VAL A 61 11.51 7.37 9.23
CA VAL A 61 12.35 7.88 10.32
C VAL A 61 13.40 8.85 9.79
N ARG A 62 14.07 8.52 8.68
CA ARG A 62 15.06 9.40 8.04
C ARG A 62 14.47 10.78 7.69
N VAL A 63 13.28 10.82 7.11
CA VAL A 63 12.62 12.09 6.74
C VAL A 63 12.16 12.86 7.99
N MET A 64 11.64 12.16 9.01
CA MET A 64 11.23 12.78 10.27
C MET A 64 12.40 13.46 10.99
N GLU A 65 13.54 12.82 11.07
CA GLU A 65 14.74 13.35 11.72
C GLU A 65 15.30 14.56 10.97
N LEU A 66 15.37 14.48 9.63
CA LEU A 66 15.98 15.53 8.81
C LEU A 66 15.12 16.79 8.69
N LEU A 67 13.79 16.65 8.61
CA LEU A 67 12.87 17.78 8.47
C LEU A 67 12.27 18.25 9.80
N VAL A 68 12.49 17.49 10.89
CA VAL A 68 11.91 17.70 12.22
C VAL A 68 10.38 17.79 12.13
N VAL A 69 9.77 16.69 11.67
CA VAL A 69 8.33 16.60 11.38
C VAL A 69 7.66 15.42 12.05
N LYS A 70 6.34 15.47 12.17
CA LYS A 70 5.54 14.32 12.62
C LYS A 70 5.48 13.23 11.55
N GLU A 71 5.24 11.99 11.97
CA GLU A 71 5.07 10.84 11.08
C GLU A 71 4.03 11.06 9.99
N SER A 72 2.89 11.67 10.31
CA SER A 72 1.83 11.95 9.33
C SER A 72 2.32 12.85 8.19
N GLN A 73 3.06 13.92 8.53
CA GLN A 73 3.64 14.85 7.56
C GLN A 73 4.72 14.16 6.72
N ALA A 74 5.63 13.42 7.36
CA ALA A 74 6.65 12.65 6.65
C ALA A 74 6.03 11.65 5.67
N ARG A 75 4.96 10.95 6.08
CA ARG A 75 4.23 10.01 5.24
C ARG A 75 3.59 10.70 4.04
N THR A 76 2.93 11.85 4.23
CA THR A 76 2.37 12.65 3.13
C THR A 76 3.46 13.09 2.15
N LEU A 77 4.59 13.61 2.66
CA LEU A 77 5.71 14.03 1.83
C LEU A 77 6.29 12.85 1.04
N LEU A 78 6.51 11.71 1.69
CA LEU A 78 6.99 10.50 1.02
C LEU A 78 6.03 10.04 -0.07
N ILE A 79 4.72 10.07 0.16
CA ILE A 79 3.72 9.69 -0.86
C ILE A 79 3.73 10.67 -2.03
N TYR A 80 3.76 11.98 -1.77
CA TYR A 80 3.80 13.03 -2.80
C TYR A 80 5.04 12.88 -3.71
N HIS A 81 6.18 12.53 -3.12
CA HIS A 81 7.42 12.27 -3.84
C HIS A 81 7.58 10.81 -4.30
N GLN A 82 6.53 9.99 -4.26
CA GLN A 82 6.56 8.58 -4.70
C GLN A 82 7.65 7.73 -4.03
N TRP A 83 7.91 8.01 -2.74
CA TRP A 83 8.95 7.39 -1.91
C TRP A 83 10.39 7.61 -2.42
N ASP A 84 10.59 8.57 -3.32
CA ASP A 84 11.89 9.05 -3.76
C ASP A 84 12.41 10.12 -2.78
N VAL A 85 13.30 9.66 -1.90
CA VAL A 85 13.88 10.45 -0.83
C VAL A 85 14.87 11.47 -1.40
N ASP A 86 15.57 11.14 -2.48
CA ASP A 86 16.56 12.03 -3.10
C ASP A 86 15.85 13.22 -3.75
N LYS A 87 14.76 12.95 -4.48
CA LYS A 87 13.91 14.01 -5.06
C LYS A 87 13.30 14.91 -4.00
N LEU A 88 12.86 14.35 -2.87
CA LEU A 88 12.32 15.11 -1.74
C LEU A 88 13.40 16.05 -1.16
N PHE A 89 14.62 15.56 -0.95
CA PHE A 89 15.71 16.38 -0.43
C PHE A 89 16.17 17.46 -1.41
N ASP A 90 16.21 17.13 -2.70
CA ASP A 90 16.48 18.10 -3.75
C ASP A 90 15.53 19.29 -3.69
N VAL A 91 14.24 19.02 -3.51
CA VAL A 91 13.21 20.06 -3.40
C VAL A 91 13.38 20.84 -2.09
N PHE A 92 13.62 20.15 -0.97
CA PHE A 92 13.87 20.78 0.32
C PHE A 92 15.06 21.75 0.28
N ILE A 93 16.18 21.36 -0.34
CA ILE A 93 17.38 22.19 -0.45
C ILE A 93 17.14 23.38 -1.41
N LYS A 94 16.42 23.16 -2.51
CA LYS A 94 16.19 24.20 -3.53
C LYS A 94 15.14 25.24 -3.13
N GLN A 95 14.05 24.80 -2.51
CA GLN A 95 12.85 25.62 -2.28
C GLN A 95 12.56 25.85 -0.79
N GLY A 96 13.21 25.12 0.10
CA GLY A 96 13.00 25.22 1.54
C GLY A 96 11.81 24.42 2.05
N LYS A 97 11.63 24.46 3.37
CA LYS A 97 10.62 23.66 4.07
C LYS A 97 9.19 24.09 3.74
N ASP A 98 8.91 25.38 3.74
CA ASP A 98 7.53 25.86 3.61
C ASP A 98 6.95 25.54 2.22
N SER A 99 7.73 25.74 1.17
CA SER A 99 7.35 25.38 -0.20
C SER A 99 7.15 23.87 -0.37
N LEU A 100 8.02 23.04 0.22
CA LEU A 100 7.88 21.58 0.22
C LEU A 100 6.52 21.15 0.81
N PHE A 101 6.10 21.79 1.90
CA PHE A 101 4.85 21.49 2.57
C PHE A 101 3.66 21.99 1.77
N GLU A 102 3.75 23.20 1.23
CA GLU A 102 2.70 23.78 0.40
C GLU A 102 2.40 22.92 -0.83
N MET A 103 3.45 22.46 -1.53
CA MET A 103 3.31 21.56 -2.68
C MET A 103 2.62 20.24 -2.33
N ALA A 104 2.85 19.71 -1.13
CA ALA A 104 2.23 18.49 -0.64
C ALA A 104 0.84 18.72 0.01
N GLY A 105 0.29 19.95 -0.07
CA GLY A 105 -1.01 20.29 0.52
C GLY A 105 -1.00 20.33 2.05
N LEU A 106 0.16 20.51 2.67
CA LEU A 106 0.35 20.57 4.13
C LEU A 106 0.24 22.00 4.69
N THR A 107 -0.24 22.98 3.90
CA THR A 107 -0.39 24.37 4.35
C THR A 107 -1.35 24.49 5.54
N VAL A 108 -0.82 24.97 6.67
CA VAL A 108 -1.51 25.40 7.90
C VAL A 108 -2.55 24.40 8.41
N PHE A 109 -2.07 23.30 8.98
CA PHE A 109 -2.81 22.54 9.96
C PHE A 109 -3.03 23.43 11.18
N ASP A 110 -4.18 24.10 11.29
CA ASP A 110 -4.60 24.74 12.54
C ASP A 110 -5.04 23.62 13.52
N PRO A 111 -4.27 23.33 14.58
CA PRO A 111 -4.61 22.28 15.53
C PRO A 111 -5.94 22.55 16.26
N SER A 112 -6.48 23.78 16.19
CA SER A 112 -7.76 24.13 16.81
C SER A 112 -8.98 23.60 16.07
N LEU A 113 -8.89 23.26 14.78
CA LEU A 113 -10.02 22.75 13.98
C LEU A 113 -10.33 21.26 14.20
N MET A 114 -9.47 20.56 14.94
CA MET A 114 -9.55 19.11 15.14
C MET A 114 -10.16 18.72 16.50
N ASN A 115 -10.41 19.72 17.35
CA ASN A 115 -10.93 19.55 18.71
C ASN A 115 -12.34 20.15 18.86
N SER A 116 -13.12 20.18 17.78
CA SER A 116 -14.52 20.60 17.82
C SER A 116 -15.44 19.39 17.71
N GLY A 117 -15.94 18.94 18.87
CA GLY A 117 -17.27 18.35 19.06
C GLY A 117 -17.52 16.96 18.54
#